data_AF-A0A9E4UWJ6-F1
#
_entry.id   AF-A0A9E4UWJ6-F1
#
_cell.length_a   1.000
_cell.length_b   1.000
_cell.length_c   1.000
_cell.angle_alpha   90.00
_cell.angle_beta   90.00
_cell.angle_gamma   90.00
#
_symmetry.space_group_name_H-M   'P 1'
#
loop_
_entity.id
_entity.type
_entity.pdbx_description
1 polymer ?
#
loop_
_entity_poly.entity_id
_entity_poly.type
_entity_poly.pdbx_seq_one_letter_code
_entity_poly.pdbx_strand_id
1 'polypeptide(L)'
;MTSDIRTWLRDQGFSVRHLAQELGLPITTVEDWVYRGATPSPPNQEKLHTFMRGCTHRWMIEAANGHTSRGVCQHCNEVREFENSIDKSVWMPARRDN
;
A
#
# COMPACT_ATOMS: atom_id res chain seq x y z
N MET A 1 -18.49 -10.19 11.77
CA MET A 1 -17.03 -10.06 11.64
C MET A 1 -16.68 -8.58 11.53
N THR A 2 -16.70 -7.84 12.64
CA THR A 2 -16.15 -6.48 12.69
C THR A 2 -14.73 -6.63 13.19
N SER A 3 -13.78 -6.81 12.28
CA SER A 3 -12.36 -6.81 12.63
C SER A 3 -12.06 -5.51 13.37
N ASP A 4 -11.55 -5.64 14.58
CA ASP A 4 -11.20 -4.54 15.46
C ASP A 4 -10.21 -3.58 14.75
N ILE A 5 -10.56 -2.29 14.66
CA ILE A 5 -9.81 -1.29 13.85
C ILE A 5 -8.34 -1.25 14.28
N ARG A 6 -8.09 -1.37 15.59
CA ARG A 6 -6.75 -1.41 16.16
C ARG A 6 -5.94 -2.59 15.65
N THR A 7 -6.54 -3.77 15.62
CA THR A 7 -5.91 -4.99 15.10
C THR A 7 -5.56 -4.85 13.62
N TRP A 8 -6.50 -4.36 12.82
CA TRP A 8 -6.27 -4.14 11.39
C TRP A 8 -5.15 -3.13 11.11
N LEU A 9 -5.13 -1.99 11.83
CA LEU A 9 -4.06 -1.00 11.69
C LEU A 9 -2.68 -1.58 12.00
N ARG A 10 -2.57 -2.36 13.07
CA ARG A 10 -1.32 -3.03 13.46
C ARG A 10 -0.86 -4.01 12.38
N ASP A 11 -1.75 -4.86 11.90
CA ASP A 11 -1.42 -5.90 10.92
C ASP A 11 -1.00 -5.29 9.56
N GLN A 12 -1.57 -4.14 9.21
CA GLN A 12 -1.20 -3.39 8.01
C GLN A 12 0.00 -2.45 8.20
N GLY A 13 0.50 -2.31 9.43
CA GLY A 13 1.61 -1.41 9.77
C GLY A 13 1.28 0.08 9.75
N PHE A 14 -0.01 0.44 9.80
CA PHE A 14 -0.45 1.84 9.80
C PHE A 14 -0.55 2.41 11.22
N SER A 15 -0.20 3.68 11.36
CA SER A 15 -0.41 4.44 12.59
C SER A 15 -1.78 5.11 12.62
N VAL A 16 -2.30 5.39 13.82
CA VAL A 16 -3.55 6.16 14.02
C VAL A 16 -3.47 7.54 13.35
N ARG A 17 -2.31 8.19 13.43
CA ARG A 17 -2.05 9.47 12.75
C ARG A 17 -2.22 9.36 11.24
N HIS A 18 -1.65 8.30 10.64
CA HIS A 18 -1.76 8.08 9.20
C HIS A 18 -3.22 7.87 8.80
N LEU A 19 -3.96 7.03 9.53
CA LEU A 19 -5.39 6.86 9.29
C LEU A 19 -6.16 8.19 9.40
N ALA A 20 -5.91 9.00 10.42
CA ALA A 20 -6.56 10.29 10.59
C ALA A 20 -6.31 11.26 9.41
N GLN A 21 -5.07 11.30 8.92
CA GLN A 21 -4.69 12.09 7.76
C GLN A 21 -5.43 11.64 6.50
N GLU A 22 -5.49 10.32 6.26
CA GLU A 22 -6.14 9.73 5.08
C GLU A 22 -7.66 9.94 5.10
N LEU A 23 -8.30 9.84 6.28
CA LEU A 23 -9.74 10.09 6.41
C LEU A 23 -10.10 11.59 6.43
N GLY A 24 -9.11 12.48 6.55
CA GLY A 24 -9.28 13.91 6.75
C GLY A 24 -10.02 14.22 8.05
N LEU A 25 -9.71 13.49 9.13
CA LEU A 25 -10.37 13.61 10.43
C LEU A 25 -9.38 14.04 11.52
N PRO A 26 -9.86 14.69 12.60
CA PRO A 26 -9.04 14.93 13.77
C PRO A 26 -8.47 13.61 14.31
N ILE A 27 -7.18 13.62 14.71
CA ILE A 27 -6.53 12.42 15.26
C ILE A 27 -7.27 11.87 16.48
N THR A 28 -7.82 12.76 17.32
CA THR A 28 -8.61 12.42 18.51
C THR A 28 -9.84 11.61 18.16
N THR A 29 -10.52 11.92 17.06
CA THR A 29 -11.67 11.16 16.57
C THR A 29 -11.29 9.71 16.25
N VAL A 30 -10.13 9.51 15.63
CA VAL A 30 -9.64 8.16 15.28
C VAL A 30 -9.10 7.43 16.51
N GLU A 31 -8.46 8.14 17.43
CA GLU A 31 -8.04 7.58 18.74
C GLU A 31 -9.24 7.08 19.56
N ASP A 32 -10.36 7.81 19.53
CA ASP A 32 -11.62 7.39 20.16
C ASP A 32 -12.11 6.05 19.61
N TRP A 33 -12.07 5.85 18.30
CA TRP A 33 -12.47 4.59 17.68
C TRP A 33 -11.50 3.45 17.99
N VAL A 34 -10.20 3.72 17.96
CA VAL A 34 -9.13 2.70 18.09
C VAL A 34 -8.89 2.29 19.54
N TYR A 35 -8.95 3.24 20.48
CA TYR A 35 -8.59 3.00 21.88
C TYR A 35 -9.79 3.00 22.82
N ARG A 36 -10.85 3.75 22.51
CA ARG A 36 -12.02 3.87 23.38
C ARG A 36 -13.22 3.06 22.88
N GLY A 37 -13.12 2.46 21.69
CA GLY A 37 -14.18 1.65 21.08
C GLY A 37 -15.40 2.48 20.68
N ALA A 38 -15.25 3.79 20.53
CA ALA A 38 -16.33 4.66 20.08
C ALA A 38 -16.79 4.25 18.68
N THR A 39 -18.11 4.17 18.47
CA THR A 39 -18.65 3.78 17.17
C THR A 39 -18.58 4.96 16.20
N PRO A 40 -17.94 4.82 15.02
CA PRO A 40 -17.91 5.88 14.02
C PRO A 40 -19.33 6.20 13.54
N SER A 41 -19.63 7.46 13.25
CA SER A 41 -20.88 7.85 12.60
C SER A 41 -20.99 7.24 11.20
N PRO A 42 -22.20 7.05 10.63
CA PRO A 42 -22.37 6.44 9.30
C PRO A 42 -21.45 6.99 8.18
N PRO A 43 -21.30 8.31 7.98
CA PRO A 43 -20.38 8.82 6.95
C PRO A 43 -18.91 8.48 7.24
N ASN A 44 -18.53 8.37 8.50
CA ASN A 44 -17.19 8.00 8.91
C ASN A 44 -16.95 6.49 8.79
N GLN A 45 -17.98 5.66 8.94
CA GLN A 45 -17.91 4.23 8.66
C GLN A 45 -17.64 3.98 7.18
N GLU A 46 -18.30 4.72 6.28
CA GLU A 46 -18.06 4.62 4.84
C GLU A 46 -16.63 5.03 4.47
N LYS A 47 -16.13 6.14 5.04
CA LYS A 47 -14.73 6.55 4.89
C LYS A 47 -13.75 5.48 5.36
N LEU A 48 -13.96 4.94 6.56
CA LEU A 48 -13.13 3.89 7.12
C LEU A 48 -13.14 2.64 6.24
N HIS A 49 -14.32 2.22 5.80
CA HIS A 49 -14.50 1.05 4.95
C HIS A 49 -13.86 1.23 3.58
N THR A 50 -13.96 2.42 3.00
CA THR A 50 -13.29 2.79 1.75
C THR A 50 -11.78 2.77 1.93
N PHE A 51 -11.25 3.36 3.01
CA PHE A 51 -9.83 3.33 3.31
C PHE A 51 -9.30 1.91 3.51
N MET A 52 -10.03 1.08 4.27
CA MET A 52 -9.64 -0.31 4.50
C MET A 52 -9.69 -1.17 3.23
N ARG A 53 -10.48 -0.76 2.22
CA ARG A 53 -10.56 -1.40 0.90
C ARG A 53 -9.60 -0.79 -0.12
N GLY A 54 -9.23 0.47 0.04
CA GLY A 54 -8.33 1.22 -0.84
C GLY A 54 -6.89 0.97 -0.44
N CYS A 55 -6.24 0.00 -1.07
CA CYS A 55 -4.83 -0.27 -0.79
C CYS A 55 -3.91 0.70 -1.53
N THR A 56 -3.13 1.49 -0.79
CA THR A 56 -1.96 2.19 -1.36
C THR A 56 -0.83 1.18 -1.51
N HIS A 57 -0.75 0.54 -2.67
CA HIS A 57 0.10 -0.64 -2.82
C HIS A 57 1.59 -0.32 -2.69
N ARG A 58 2.20 -0.87 -1.63
CA ARG A 58 3.66 -1.00 -1.50
C ARG A 58 4.09 -2.37 -2.01
N TRP A 59 4.59 -2.40 -3.24
CA TRP A 59 5.00 -3.63 -3.90
C TRP A 59 6.38 -4.08 -3.45
N MET A 60 6.49 -5.33 -2.98
CA MET A 60 7.74 -6.06 -2.90
C MET A 60 7.89 -6.85 -4.21
N ILE A 61 8.79 -6.41 -5.08
CA ILE A 61 9.03 -7.04 -6.38
C ILE A 61 10.24 -7.97 -6.26
N GLU A 62 10.10 -9.19 -6.76
CA GLU A 62 11.17 -10.18 -6.77
C GLU A 62 12.36 -9.73 -7.63
N ALA A 63 13.52 -10.37 -7.43
CA ALA A 63 14.69 -10.15 -8.26
C ALA A 63 14.38 -10.49 -9.73
N ALA A 64 14.93 -9.71 -10.65
CA ALA A 64 14.73 -9.89 -12.07
C ALA A 64 15.33 -11.22 -12.55
N ASN A 65 14.47 -12.18 -12.87
CA ASN A 65 14.85 -13.49 -13.44
C ASN A 65 14.35 -13.66 -14.88
N GLY A 66 13.83 -12.60 -15.51
CA GLY A 66 13.22 -12.64 -16.83
C GLY A 66 12.64 -11.30 -17.27
N HIS A 67 11.73 -11.31 -18.26
CA HIS A 67 11.05 -10.11 -18.76
C HIS A 67 10.12 -9.46 -17.74
N THR A 68 9.49 -10.26 -16.88
CA THR A 68 8.63 -9.79 -15.80
C THR A 68 9.14 -10.30 -14.45
N SER A 69 8.82 -9.57 -13.40
CA SER A 69 9.02 -9.96 -12.01
C SER A 69 7.67 -9.95 -11.29
N ARG A 70 7.47 -10.92 -10.41
CA ARG A 70 6.28 -10.96 -9.55
C ARG A 70 6.44 -9.95 -8.42
N GLY A 71 5.42 -9.13 -8.22
CA GLY A 71 5.29 -8.23 -7.09
C GLY A 71 4.15 -8.65 -6.18
N VAL A 72 4.39 -8.61 -4.88
CA VAL A 72 3.37 -8.81 -3.85
C VAL A 72 3.20 -7.51 -3.07
N CYS A 73 1.97 -7.01 -2.96
CA CYS A 73 1.69 -5.86 -2.12
C CYS A 73 1.85 -6.25 -0.65
N GLN A 74 2.68 -5.52 0.09
CA GLN A 74 2.90 -5.79 1.53
C GLN A 74 1.70 -5.45 2.42
N HIS A 75 0.72 -4.73 1.91
CA HIS A 75 -0.46 -4.32 2.66
C HIS A 75 -1.63 -5.28 2.40
N CYS A 76 -2.10 -5.38 1.15
CA CYS A 76 -3.26 -6.22 0.82
C CYS A 76 -2.93 -7.63 0.28
N ASN A 77 -1.65 -8.00 0.17
CA ASN A 77 -1.19 -9.26 -0.42
C ASN A 77 -1.65 -9.49 -1.88
N GLU A 78 -2.09 -8.45 -2.59
CA GLU A 78 -2.33 -8.53 -4.03
C GLU A 78 -1.04 -8.95 -4.75
N VAL A 79 -1.18 -9.79 -5.76
CA VAL A 79 -0.07 -10.26 -6.60
C VAL A 79 -0.25 -9.66 -7.99
N ARG A 80 0.80 -9.00 -8.49
CA ARG A 80 0.83 -8.41 -9.83
C ARG A 80 2.19 -8.63 -10.49
N GLU A 81 2.21 -8.71 -11.81
CA GLU A 81 3.46 -8.78 -12.57
C GLU A 81 3.94 -7.37 -12.97
N PHE A 82 5.25 -7.16 -12.89
CA PHE A 82 5.93 -5.92 -13.26
C PHE A 82 6.95 -6.19 -14.36
N GLU A 83 7.00 -5.38 -15.41
CA GLU A 83 7.99 -5.51 -16.48
C GLU A 83 9.37 -5.03 -16.01
N ASN A 84 10.40 -5.83 -16.28
CA ASN A 84 11.79 -5.47 -16.03
C ASN A 84 12.34 -4.67 -17.21
N SER A 85 13.08 -3.59 -16.93
CA SER A 85 13.81 -2.86 -17.95
C SER A 85 14.99 -3.68 -18.46
N ILE A 86 14.77 -4.43 -19.54
CA ILE A 86 15.85 -4.97 -20.37
C ILE A 86 16.17 -3.96 -21.46
N ASP A 87 16.97 -2.96 -21.10
CA ASP A 87 17.48 -2.03 -22.09
C ASP A 87 18.39 -2.78 -23.07
N LYS A 88 17.88 -2.99 -24.29
CA LYS A 88 18.66 -3.48 -25.44
C LYS A 88 19.33 -2.32 -26.17
N SER A 89 19.68 -1.20 -25.51
CA SER A 89 20.59 -0.26 -26.14
C SER A 89 21.98 -0.87 -26.14
N VAL A 90 22.22 -1.59 -27.24
CA VAL A 90 23.52 -2.02 -27.69
C VAL A 90 24.43 -0.80 -27.63
N TRP A 91 25.29 -0.73 -26.61
CA TRP A 91 26.43 0.16 -26.65
C TRP A 91 27.39 -0.43 -27.69
N MET A 92 27.14 -0.14 -28.97
CA MET A 92 28.14 -0.34 -30.00
C MET A 92 29.16 0.80 -29.80
N PRO A 93 30.38 0.53 -29.31
CA PRO A 93 31.43 1.51 -29.47
C PRO A 93 31.57 1.77 -30.97
N ALA A 94 31.49 3.03 -31.39
CA ALA A 94 31.74 3.41 -32.76
C ALA A 94 33.08 2.81 -33.18
N ARG A 95 33.08 1.99 -34.23
CA ARG A 95 34.32 1.50 -34.83
C ARG A 95 35.11 2.75 -35.24
N ARG A 96 36.30 2.92 -34.66
CA ARG A 96 37.27 3.87 -35.19
C ARG A 96 37.88 3.19 -36.41
N ASP A 97 37.38 3.53 -37.59
CA ASP A 97 38.08 3.24 -38.83
C ASP A 97 39.40 4.04 -38.83
N ASN A 98 40.50 3.31 -39.12
CA ASN A 98 41.88 3.79 -39.15
C ASN A 98 42.24 4.46 -40.47
#